data_AF-A0A9P6H0D5-F1
#
_entry.id   AF-A0A9P6H0D5-F1
#
_cell.length_a   1.000
_cell.length_b   1.000
_cell.length_c   1.000
_cell.angle_alpha   90.00
_cell.angle_beta   90.00
_cell.angle_gamma   90.00
#
_symmetry.space_group_name_H-M   'P 1'
#
loop_
_entity.id
_entity.type
_entity.pdbx_description
1 polymer ?
#
loop_
_entity_poly.entity_id
_entity_poly.type
_entity_poly.pdbx_seq_one_letter_code
_entity_poly.pdbx_strand_id
1 'polypeptide(L)'
;NTNTTQPTTRKKIIKKKKDAKKINYIPIKLNKIPKEGTIFEDTKKIIFTEKELEVFEKKEVVRKKQEVVKKKEGIFPEKKNYALNILLSRIKLTDRNLKKLVLEGGDCDPNLVKQLLLYFPTEDELEKLGKIEQNLESERSVSFFRECLPEIEDVKNSLRLIFFRTLLDSACSYSPHLSTLSLYYSKILSSTALRDILSFVLSLGNILNPSQCEAFSLDSLSQILESQSIISLLRQKVDLDLFREDFKIILDIQRINFQSISLDFQELSAAYSEIKDIDSETKDTYKQIDSQYQNTLKTYSQAQNYLKEKIDEDFNREFLNIFLKLSVERCTKKEM
;
A
#
# COMPACT_ATOMS: atom_id res chain seq x y z
N ASN A 1 4.77 -60.86 -61.97
CA ASN A 1 3.81 -60.72 -60.85
C ASN A 1 4.57 -60.91 -59.56
N THR A 2 5.22 -59.87 -59.04
CA THR A 2 4.68 -58.77 -58.22
C THR A 2 4.69 -59.12 -56.74
N ASN A 3 5.09 -58.12 -55.95
CA ASN A 3 4.92 -57.93 -54.51
C ASN A 3 5.96 -58.55 -53.58
N THR A 4 6.46 -57.87 -52.55
CA THR A 4 6.67 -56.43 -52.26
C THR A 4 7.51 -56.43 -50.99
N THR A 5 8.52 -55.57 -50.96
CA THR A 5 9.20 -55.05 -49.76
C THR A 5 8.26 -54.84 -48.57
N GLN A 6 8.58 -55.44 -47.42
CA GLN A 6 8.25 -54.86 -46.11
C GLN A 6 9.52 -54.32 -45.46
N PRO A 7 9.57 -53.01 -45.13
CA PRO A 7 10.72 -52.40 -44.48
C PRO A 7 10.71 -52.72 -42.99
N THR A 8 11.85 -53.21 -42.49
CA THR A 8 12.19 -53.19 -41.06
C THR A 8 12.09 -51.75 -40.55
N THR A 9 11.07 -51.46 -39.76
CA THR A 9 10.91 -50.20 -39.07
C THR A 9 12.07 -50.02 -38.10
N ARG A 10 13.03 -49.18 -38.49
CA ARG A 10 14.04 -48.62 -37.60
C ARG A 10 13.30 -48.04 -36.39
N LYS A 11 13.48 -48.63 -35.21
CA LYS A 11 13.11 -47.98 -33.95
C LYS A 11 13.81 -46.62 -33.95
N LYS A 12 13.04 -45.55 -34.12
CA LYS A 12 13.53 -44.17 -33.91
C LYS A 12 14.03 -44.14 -32.47
N ILE A 13 15.35 -44.12 -32.30
CA ILE A 13 15.97 -43.75 -31.03
C ILE A 13 15.57 -42.29 -30.81
N ILE A 14 14.54 -42.08 -29.99
CA ILE A 14 14.20 -40.75 -29.51
C ILE A 14 15.34 -40.38 -28.56
N LYS A 15 16.31 -39.60 -29.06
CA LYS A 15 17.25 -38.89 -28.19
C LYS A 15 16.42 -38.04 -27.24
N LYS A 16 16.37 -38.43 -25.95
CA LYS A 16 15.76 -37.61 -24.89
C LYS A 16 16.43 -36.24 -24.92
N LYS A 17 15.67 -35.18 -25.21
CA LYS A 17 16.16 -33.81 -25.01
C LYS A 17 16.29 -33.60 -23.50
N LYS A 18 17.53 -33.38 -23.04
CA LYS A 18 17.86 -33.04 -21.65
C LYS A 18 17.41 -31.60 -21.41
N ASP A 19 16.21 -31.40 -20.87
CA ASP A 19 15.73 -30.06 -20.50
C ASP A 19 16.29 -29.66 -19.13
N ALA A 20 17.31 -28.80 -19.12
CA ALA A 20 17.83 -28.19 -17.91
C ALA A 20 16.80 -27.26 -17.24
N LYS A 21 16.90 -27.04 -15.93
CA LYS A 21 16.14 -25.97 -15.25
C LYS A 21 16.45 -24.62 -15.92
N LYS A 22 15.42 -23.96 -16.46
CA LYS A 22 15.53 -22.61 -17.02
C LYS A 22 15.73 -21.61 -15.90
N ILE A 23 16.73 -20.75 -16.03
CA ILE A 23 16.91 -19.57 -15.20
C ILE A 23 16.11 -18.44 -15.83
N ASN A 24 15.18 -17.85 -15.08
CA ASN A 24 14.35 -16.74 -15.54
C ASN A 24 15.04 -15.41 -15.24
N TYR A 25 16.02 -15.00 -16.07
CA TYR A 25 16.51 -13.63 -16.07
C TYR A 25 15.79 -12.80 -17.12
N ILE A 26 15.62 -11.50 -16.86
CA ILE A 26 15.04 -10.56 -17.82
C ILE A 26 16.20 -9.99 -18.66
N PRO A 27 16.32 -10.33 -19.95
CA PRO A 27 17.44 -9.86 -20.76
C PRO A 27 17.31 -8.37 -21.07
N ILE A 28 18.35 -7.60 -20.78
CA ILE A 28 18.47 -6.22 -21.26
C ILE A 28 19.09 -6.25 -22.66
N LYS A 29 18.45 -5.58 -23.62
CA LYS A 29 19.01 -5.46 -24.98
C LYS A 29 20.27 -4.60 -24.93
N LEU A 30 21.37 -5.06 -25.52
CA LEU A 30 22.66 -4.35 -25.57
C LEU A 30 22.54 -2.88 -26.05
N ASN A 31 21.60 -2.59 -26.95
CA ASN A 31 21.36 -1.23 -27.45
C ASN A 31 20.78 -0.26 -26.41
N LYS A 32 20.34 -0.76 -25.24
CA LYS A 32 19.80 0.04 -24.12
C LYS A 32 20.80 0.26 -23.00
N ILE A 33 22.03 -0.25 -23.15
CA ILE A 33 23.10 -0.12 -22.18
C ILE A 33 24.16 0.81 -22.80
N PRO A 34 24.63 1.86 -22.09
CA PRO A 34 25.79 2.63 -22.52
C PRO A 34 26.97 1.67 -22.78
N LYS A 35 27.67 1.84 -23.90
CA LYS A 35 28.74 0.91 -24.29
C LYS A 35 29.95 0.93 -23.34
N GLU A 36 30.12 2.02 -22.60
CA GLU A 36 31.25 2.28 -21.69
C GLU A 36 30.72 2.63 -20.29
N GLY A 37 31.46 2.25 -19.24
CA GLY A 37 31.19 2.60 -17.85
C GLY A 37 30.18 1.68 -17.14
N THR A 38 29.91 0.49 -17.69
CA THR A 38 29.03 -0.48 -17.01
C THR A 38 29.80 -1.68 -16.53
N ILE A 39 29.35 -2.28 -15.42
CA ILE A 39 29.95 -3.51 -14.88
C ILE A 39 29.95 -4.67 -15.88
N PHE A 40 29.12 -4.61 -16.93
CA PHE A 40 29.03 -5.63 -17.97
C PHE A 40 30.14 -5.52 -19.03
N GLU A 41 30.81 -4.37 -19.12
CA GLU A 41 31.90 -4.11 -20.07
C GLU A 41 33.10 -5.05 -19.84
N ASP A 42 33.49 -5.23 -18.57
CA ASP A 42 34.64 -6.06 -18.17
C ASP A 42 34.27 -7.51 -17.81
N THR A 43 33.06 -7.97 -18.17
CA THR A 43 32.63 -9.33 -17.84
C THR A 43 33.35 -10.37 -18.69
N LYS A 44 34.03 -11.31 -18.02
CA LYS A 44 34.66 -12.46 -18.67
C LYS A 44 33.62 -13.53 -18.94
N LYS A 45 33.62 -14.08 -20.16
CA LYS A 45 32.80 -15.23 -20.51
C LYS A 45 33.28 -16.47 -19.74
N ILE A 46 32.47 -16.96 -18.82
CA ILE A 46 32.72 -18.21 -18.11
C ILE A 46 32.21 -19.36 -18.98
N ILE A 47 33.07 -20.37 -19.21
CA ILE A 47 32.76 -21.56 -19.99
C ILE A 47 32.59 -22.73 -19.03
N PHE A 48 31.48 -23.45 -19.15
CA PHE A 48 31.19 -24.65 -18.35
C PHE A 48 31.35 -25.91 -19.19
N THR A 49 31.85 -26.98 -18.58
CA THR A 49 31.87 -28.33 -19.15
C THR A 49 30.53 -29.03 -18.99
N GLU A 50 30.23 -30.03 -19.83
CA GLU A 50 28.97 -30.78 -19.74
C GLU A 50 28.75 -31.45 -18.38
N LYS A 51 29.83 -31.96 -17.77
CA LYS A 51 29.80 -32.61 -16.44
C LYS A 51 29.38 -31.63 -15.33
N GLU A 52 29.84 -30.38 -15.41
CA GLU A 52 29.48 -29.34 -14.42
C GLU A 52 28.00 -28.93 -14.53
N LEU A 53 27.38 -29.14 -15.68
CA LEU A 53 25.98 -28.81 -15.92
C LEU A 53 25.00 -29.95 -15.59
N GLU A 54 25.50 -31.17 -15.33
CA GLU A 54 24.68 -32.35 -15.00
C GLU A 54 23.80 -32.12 -13.76
N VAL A 55 24.26 -31.34 -12.78
CA VAL A 55 23.48 -31.01 -11.56
C VAL A 55 22.20 -30.21 -11.84
N PHE A 56 22.11 -29.54 -12.98
CA PHE A 56 20.94 -28.77 -13.41
C PHE A 56 20.00 -29.55 -14.33
N GLU A 57 20.35 -30.79 -14.69
CA GLU A 57 19.49 -31.67 -15.47
C GLU A 57 18.28 -32.09 -14.63
N LYS A 58 17.07 -31.86 -15.17
CA LYS A 58 15.87 -32.38 -14.54
C LYS A 58 15.83 -33.90 -14.73
N LYS A 59 15.89 -34.65 -13.62
CA LYS A 59 15.44 -36.04 -13.62
C LYS A 59 13.92 -36.04 -13.80
N GLU A 60 13.44 -36.30 -15.02
CA GLU A 60 12.04 -36.64 -15.21
C GLU A 60 11.76 -37.98 -14.51
N VAL A 61 11.20 -37.92 -13.31
CA VAL A 61 10.46 -39.04 -12.77
C VAL A 61 9.20 -39.14 -13.60
N VAL A 62 9.16 -40.10 -14.53
CA VAL A 62 7.93 -40.46 -15.22
C VAL A 62 6.99 -41.06 -14.17
N ARG A 63 6.28 -40.21 -13.44
CA ARG A 63 5.01 -40.62 -12.84
C ARG A 63 4.13 -40.99 -14.02
N LYS A 64 3.65 -42.24 -14.05
CA LYS A 64 2.61 -42.67 -15.00
C LYS A 64 1.59 -41.54 -15.06
N LYS A 65 1.44 -40.92 -16.23
CA LYS A 65 0.29 -40.06 -16.50
C LYS A 65 -0.93 -40.93 -16.22
N GLN A 66 -1.59 -40.69 -15.08
CA GLN A 66 -3.00 -41.01 -14.97
C GLN A 66 -3.65 -40.38 -16.20
N GLU A 67 -4.54 -41.14 -16.82
CA GLU A 67 -5.31 -40.70 -17.97
C GLU A 67 -5.75 -39.26 -17.77
N VAL A 68 -5.56 -38.43 -18.79
CA VAL A 68 -6.17 -37.12 -18.85
C VAL A 68 -7.68 -37.37 -18.97
N VAL A 69 -8.32 -37.59 -17.81
CA VAL A 69 -9.72 -37.28 -17.62
C VAL A 69 -9.83 -35.84 -18.10
N LYS A 70 -10.67 -35.59 -19.12
CA LYS A 70 -11.00 -34.25 -19.59
C LYS A 70 -11.12 -33.34 -18.37
N LYS A 71 -10.19 -32.38 -18.20
CA LYS A 71 -10.19 -31.44 -17.07
C LYS A 71 -11.56 -30.76 -17.16
N LYS A 72 -12.53 -31.17 -16.33
CA LYS A 72 -13.83 -30.48 -16.25
C LYS A 72 -13.48 -29.02 -16.01
N GLU A 73 -13.91 -28.13 -16.90
CA GLU A 73 -13.75 -26.71 -16.65
C GLU A 73 -14.43 -26.43 -15.30
N GLY A 74 -13.61 -26.05 -14.31
CA GLY A 74 -14.12 -25.68 -13.00
C GLY A 74 -15.02 -24.46 -13.13
N ILE A 75 -15.94 -24.29 -12.19
CA ILE A 75 -16.87 -23.14 -12.16
C ILE A 75 -16.09 -21.84 -12.13
N PHE A 76 -15.14 -21.78 -11.21
CA PHE A 76 -14.25 -20.65 -11.00
C PHE A 76 -12.92 -20.88 -11.75
N PRO A 77 -12.26 -19.82 -12.23
CA PRO A 77 -10.90 -19.89 -12.72
C PRO A 77 -9.95 -20.52 -11.68
N GLU A 78 -8.98 -21.33 -12.13
CA GLU A 78 -8.10 -22.14 -11.28
C GLU A 78 -7.43 -21.34 -10.14
N LYS A 79 -7.00 -20.10 -10.41
CA LYS A 79 -6.39 -19.21 -9.40
C LYS A 79 -7.39 -18.72 -8.35
N LYS A 80 -8.56 -18.24 -8.79
CA LYS A 80 -9.65 -17.77 -7.90
C LYS A 80 -10.11 -18.91 -7.00
N ASN A 81 -10.32 -20.07 -7.61
CA ASN A 81 -10.79 -21.26 -6.93
C ASN A 81 -9.79 -21.76 -5.86
N TYR A 82 -8.51 -21.80 -6.21
CA TYR A 82 -7.45 -22.17 -5.28
C TYR A 82 -7.39 -21.18 -4.10
N ALA A 83 -7.42 -19.87 -4.38
CA ALA A 83 -7.41 -18.84 -3.33
C ALA A 83 -8.60 -18.97 -2.36
N LEU A 84 -9.82 -19.14 -2.90
CA LEU A 84 -11.03 -19.34 -2.10
C LEU A 84 -10.96 -20.62 -1.26
N ASN A 85 -10.52 -21.74 -1.83
CA ASN A 85 -10.42 -22.99 -1.07
C ASN A 85 -9.38 -22.89 0.06
N ILE A 86 -8.23 -22.25 -0.19
CA ILE A 86 -7.24 -22.01 0.87
C ILE A 86 -7.83 -21.12 1.98
N LEU A 87 -8.51 -20.04 1.61
CA LEU A 87 -9.16 -19.13 2.56
C LEU A 87 -10.20 -19.87 3.41
N LEU A 88 -11.17 -20.51 2.75
CA LEU A 88 -12.28 -21.19 3.39
C LEU A 88 -11.80 -22.38 4.23
N SER A 89 -10.75 -23.12 3.80
CA SER A 89 -10.21 -24.25 4.56
C SER A 89 -9.76 -23.90 5.98
N ARG A 90 -9.38 -22.64 6.23
CA ARG A 90 -8.96 -22.16 7.56
C ARG A 90 -10.14 -21.91 8.50
N ILE A 91 -11.35 -21.79 7.96
CA ILE A 91 -12.57 -21.52 8.71
C ILE A 91 -13.14 -22.83 9.23
N LYS A 92 -13.37 -22.91 10.54
CA LYS A 92 -13.92 -24.11 11.20
C LYS A 92 -15.45 -24.20 11.16
N LEU A 93 -16.12 -23.15 10.69
CA LEU A 93 -17.58 -23.11 10.54
C LEU A 93 -18.03 -23.92 9.32
N THR A 94 -19.22 -24.50 9.39
CA THR A 94 -19.90 -25.02 8.20
C THR A 94 -20.32 -23.88 7.30
N ASP A 95 -20.52 -24.16 6.01
CA ASP A 95 -20.88 -23.13 5.04
C ASP A 95 -22.21 -22.43 5.40
N ARG A 96 -23.19 -23.18 5.91
CA ARG A 96 -24.45 -22.65 6.46
C ARG A 96 -24.22 -21.71 7.65
N ASN A 97 -23.35 -22.08 8.59
CA ASN A 97 -23.07 -21.25 9.76
C ASN A 97 -22.26 -20.01 9.39
N LEU A 98 -21.33 -20.12 8.44
CA LEU A 98 -20.58 -18.97 7.92
C LEU A 98 -21.51 -18.00 7.18
N LYS A 99 -22.38 -18.51 6.30
CA LYS A 99 -23.43 -17.71 5.65
C LYS A 99 -24.29 -16.98 6.67
N LYS A 100 -24.78 -17.72 7.68
CA LYS A 100 -25.61 -17.15 8.75
C LYS A 100 -24.87 -16.04 9.50
N LEU A 101 -23.61 -16.28 9.89
CA LEU A 101 -22.77 -15.29 10.57
C LEU A 101 -22.63 -14.01 9.73
N VAL A 102 -22.39 -14.14 8.43
CA VAL A 102 -22.29 -13.01 7.50
C VAL A 102 -23.62 -12.25 7.42
N LEU A 103 -24.73 -12.95 7.21
CA LEU A 103 -26.06 -12.33 7.10
C LEU A 103 -26.47 -11.59 8.38
N GLU A 104 -26.12 -12.12 9.55
CA GLU A 104 -26.37 -11.50 10.85
C GLU A 104 -25.40 -10.34 11.16
N GLY A 105 -24.46 -10.02 10.27
CA GLY A 105 -23.48 -8.96 10.48
C GLY A 105 -22.50 -9.26 11.60
N GLY A 106 -22.23 -10.55 11.85
CA GLY A 106 -21.37 -11.01 12.93
C GLY A 106 -19.89 -10.70 12.72
N ASP A 107 -19.13 -10.80 13.80
CA ASP A 107 -17.68 -10.55 13.79
C ASP A 107 -16.96 -11.58 12.90
N CYS A 108 -16.44 -11.10 11.78
CA CYS A 108 -15.73 -11.88 10.78
C CYS A 108 -14.31 -11.33 10.65
N ASP A 109 -13.34 -12.23 10.46
CA ASP A 109 -11.96 -11.82 10.17
C ASP A 109 -11.92 -10.83 8.99
N PRO A 110 -11.32 -9.64 9.12
CA PRO A 110 -11.32 -8.63 8.06
C PRO A 110 -10.74 -9.12 6.74
N ASN A 111 -9.70 -9.96 6.80
CA ASN A 111 -9.07 -10.53 5.62
C ASN A 111 -10.00 -11.56 4.95
N LEU A 112 -10.75 -12.35 5.72
CA LEU A 112 -11.81 -13.21 5.19
C LEU A 112 -12.84 -12.41 4.39
N VAL A 113 -13.38 -11.34 4.98
CA VAL A 113 -14.42 -10.52 4.32
C VAL A 113 -13.87 -9.88 3.05
N LYS A 114 -12.67 -9.27 3.12
CA LYS A 114 -12.00 -8.65 1.97
C LYS A 114 -11.77 -9.64 0.83
N GLN A 115 -11.31 -10.86 1.13
CA GLN A 115 -11.06 -11.88 0.12
C GLN A 115 -12.37 -12.47 -0.46
N LEU A 116 -13.43 -12.62 0.33
CA LEU A 116 -14.74 -13.04 -0.16
C LEU A 116 -15.37 -12.00 -1.10
N LEU A 117 -15.20 -10.71 -0.80
CA LEU A 117 -15.62 -9.63 -1.71
C LEU A 117 -14.78 -9.60 -2.99
N LEU A 118 -13.45 -9.71 -2.87
CA LEU A 118 -12.54 -9.71 -4.03
C LEU A 118 -12.82 -10.86 -5.00
N TYR A 119 -13.10 -12.05 -4.46
CA TYR A 119 -13.42 -13.24 -5.24
C TYR A 119 -14.91 -13.56 -5.27
N PHE A 120 -15.76 -12.56 -5.09
CA PHE A 120 -17.20 -12.77 -5.18
C PHE A 120 -17.56 -13.32 -6.59
N PRO A 121 -18.50 -14.28 -6.71
CA PRO A 121 -18.90 -14.83 -8.00
C PRO A 121 -19.44 -13.75 -8.96
N THR A 122 -19.07 -13.88 -10.23
CA THR A 122 -19.67 -13.14 -11.35
C THR A 122 -21.03 -13.74 -11.72
N GLU A 123 -21.84 -13.01 -12.48
CA GLU A 123 -23.16 -13.50 -12.94
C GLU A 123 -23.05 -14.84 -13.68
N ASP A 124 -22.07 -14.99 -14.58
CA ASP A 124 -21.79 -16.25 -15.29
C ASP A 124 -21.43 -17.41 -14.34
N GLU A 125 -20.66 -17.12 -13.29
CA GLU A 125 -20.28 -18.13 -12.29
C GLU A 125 -21.46 -18.51 -11.40
N LEU A 126 -22.33 -17.56 -11.05
CA LEU A 126 -23.58 -17.82 -10.31
C LEU A 126 -24.55 -18.69 -11.12
N GLU A 127 -24.70 -18.42 -12.42
CA GLU A 127 -25.53 -19.25 -13.29
C GLU A 127 -25.00 -20.69 -13.37
N LYS A 128 -23.67 -20.85 -13.46
CA LYS A 128 -23.02 -22.17 -13.42
C LYS A 128 -23.23 -22.87 -12.08
N LEU A 129 -23.11 -22.16 -10.96
CA LEU A 129 -23.36 -22.71 -9.62
C LEU A 129 -24.80 -23.26 -9.48
N GLY A 130 -25.79 -22.56 -10.03
CA GLY A 130 -27.20 -22.96 -9.97
C GLY A 130 -27.53 -24.24 -10.75
N LYS A 131 -26.71 -24.60 -11.76
CA LYS A 131 -26.94 -25.75 -12.64
C LYS A 131 -26.28 -27.05 -12.18
N ILE A 132 -25.52 -27.03 -11.09
CA ILE A 132 -24.73 -28.18 -10.65
C ILE A 132 -25.59 -29.15 -9.85
N GLU A 133 -25.41 -30.46 -10.04
CA GLU A 133 -26.04 -31.45 -9.17
C GLU A 133 -25.32 -31.50 -7.82
N GLN A 134 -26.04 -31.63 -6.70
CA GLN A 134 -25.48 -31.62 -5.33
C GLN A 134 -24.32 -32.63 -5.15
N ASN A 135 -24.31 -33.72 -5.90
CA ASN A 135 -23.33 -34.80 -5.79
C ASN A 135 -21.98 -34.51 -6.50
N LEU A 136 -21.81 -33.32 -7.11
CA LEU A 136 -20.60 -32.91 -7.82
C LEU A 136 -19.77 -31.86 -7.08
N GLU A 137 -20.16 -31.48 -5.86
CA GLU A 137 -19.42 -30.57 -5.00
C GLU A 137 -18.19 -31.25 -4.40
N SER A 138 -17.03 -31.02 -5.03
CA SER A 138 -15.75 -31.52 -4.51
C SER A 138 -14.94 -30.45 -3.78
N GLU A 139 -15.32 -29.17 -3.91
CA GLU A 139 -14.53 -28.03 -3.43
C GLU A 139 -15.38 -27.12 -2.55
N ARG A 140 -14.78 -26.65 -1.46
CA ARG A 140 -15.48 -25.85 -0.44
C ARG A 140 -15.90 -24.48 -0.97
N SER A 141 -15.13 -23.88 -1.89
CA SER A 141 -15.51 -22.65 -2.59
C SER A 141 -16.85 -22.78 -3.31
N VAL A 142 -17.06 -23.90 -3.99
CA VAL A 142 -18.29 -24.19 -4.73
C VAL A 142 -19.45 -24.42 -3.77
N SER A 143 -19.23 -25.24 -2.74
CA SER A 143 -20.25 -25.56 -1.74
C SER A 143 -20.72 -24.31 -0.99
N PHE A 144 -19.78 -23.46 -0.55
CA PHE A 144 -20.09 -22.21 0.15
C PHE A 144 -20.94 -21.26 -0.70
N PHE A 145 -20.50 -20.91 -1.91
CA PHE A 145 -21.26 -19.98 -2.73
C PHE A 145 -22.59 -20.55 -3.21
N ARG A 146 -22.72 -21.88 -3.32
CA ARG A 146 -23.99 -22.53 -3.57
C ARG A 146 -24.96 -22.39 -2.39
N GLU A 147 -24.49 -22.61 -1.17
CA GLU A 147 -25.28 -22.37 0.05
C GLU A 147 -25.76 -20.91 0.13
N CYS A 148 -24.94 -19.97 -0.37
CA CYS A 148 -25.29 -18.55 -0.48
C CYS A 148 -26.26 -18.21 -1.60
N LEU A 149 -26.42 -19.03 -2.66
CA LEU A 149 -27.23 -18.70 -3.84
C LEU A 149 -28.64 -18.15 -3.54
N PRO A 150 -29.42 -18.72 -2.59
CA PRO A 150 -30.77 -18.24 -2.30
C PRO A 150 -30.83 -16.78 -1.82
N GLU A 151 -29.74 -16.29 -1.22
CA GLU A 151 -29.64 -14.98 -0.56
C GLU A 151 -28.35 -14.28 -1.02
N ILE A 152 -27.93 -14.49 -2.27
CA ILE A 152 -26.58 -14.11 -2.72
C ILE A 152 -26.34 -12.61 -2.65
N GLU A 153 -27.35 -11.80 -2.98
CA GLU A 153 -27.28 -10.35 -2.89
C GLU A 153 -27.26 -9.87 -1.44
N ASP A 154 -28.02 -10.51 -0.55
CA ASP A 154 -28.02 -10.18 0.88
C ASP A 154 -26.66 -10.53 1.50
N VAL A 155 -26.09 -11.69 1.16
CA VAL A 155 -24.73 -12.08 1.55
C VAL A 155 -23.71 -11.04 1.06
N LYS A 156 -23.81 -10.60 -0.20
CA LYS A 156 -22.91 -9.58 -0.77
C LYS A 156 -23.02 -8.24 -0.02
N ASN A 157 -24.25 -7.80 0.26
CA ASN A 157 -24.51 -6.56 0.97
C ASN A 157 -24.02 -6.63 2.42
N SER A 158 -24.25 -7.75 3.12
CA SER A 158 -23.74 -7.94 4.47
C SER A 158 -22.21 -8.01 4.51
N LEU A 159 -21.55 -8.67 3.55
CA LEU A 159 -20.08 -8.63 3.44
C LEU A 159 -19.56 -7.20 3.25
N ARG A 160 -20.20 -6.40 2.39
CA ARG A 160 -19.84 -4.98 2.20
C ARG A 160 -20.02 -4.18 3.47
N LEU A 161 -21.12 -4.39 4.20
CA LEU A 161 -21.39 -3.67 5.44
C LEU A 161 -20.39 -4.04 6.54
N ILE A 162 -20.06 -5.33 6.70
CA ILE A 162 -19.04 -5.78 7.65
C ILE A 162 -17.69 -5.17 7.30
N PHE A 163 -17.28 -5.24 6.02
CA PHE A 163 -16.03 -4.67 5.56
C PHE A 163 -15.95 -3.17 5.84
N PHE A 164 -17.02 -2.44 5.51
CA PHE A 164 -17.11 -1.01 5.77
C PHE A 164 -17.03 -0.68 7.27
N ARG A 165 -17.74 -1.42 8.13
CA ARG A 165 -17.66 -1.21 9.59
C ARG A 165 -16.23 -1.39 10.10
N THR A 166 -15.51 -2.41 9.62
CA THR A 166 -14.09 -2.58 9.97
C THR A 166 -13.23 -1.40 9.54
N LEU A 167 -13.45 -0.87 8.32
CA LEU A 167 -12.73 0.32 7.85
C LEU A 167 -13.10 1.56 8.67
N LEU A 168 -14.38 1.71 9.03
CA LEU A 168 -14.86 2.83 9.82
C LEU A 168 -14.28 2.80 11.24
N ASP A 169 -14.21 1.63 11.87
CA ASP A 169 -13.57 1.44 13.17
C ASP A 169 -12.08 1.81 13.12
N SER A 170 -11.39 1.39 12.05
CA SER A 170 -10.01 1.82 11.80
C SER A 170 -9.92 3.34 11.65
N ALA A 171 -10.87 3.97 10.95
CA ALA A 171 -10.91 5.41 10.78
C ALA A 171 -11.19 6.20 12.06
N CYS A 172 -12.07 5.67 12.92
CA CYS A 172 -12.27 6.19 14.26
C CYS A 172 -10.97 6.15 15.08
N SER A 173 -10.14 5.12 14.90
CA SER A 173 -8.86 4.99 15.62
C SER A 173 -7.83 6.07 15.24
N TYR A 174 -7.82 6.54 13.99
CA TYR A 174 -6.93 7.62 13.54
C TYR A 174 -7.59 9.00 13.52
N SER A 175 -8.86 9.13 13.93
CA SER A 175 -9.52 10.43 14.08
C SER A 175 -8.73 11.44 14.93
N PRO A 176 -8.10 11.06 16.06
CA PRO A 176 -7.24 11.98 16.81
C PRO A 176 -6.06 12.51 15.98
N HIS A 177 -5.49 11.68 15.09
CA HIS A 177 -4.40 12.10 14.21
C HIS A 177 -4.85 13.17 13.22
N LEU A 178 -6.07 13.09 12.68
CA LEU A 178 -6.63 14.13 11.81
C LEU A 178 -6.74 15.47 12.54
N SER A 179 -7.17 15.48 13.80
CA SER A 179 -7.20 16.68 14.63
C SER A 179 -5.80 17.27 14.85
N THR A 180 -4.81 16.42 15.17
CA THR A 180 -3.41 16.84 15.34
C THR A 180 -2.85 17.45 14.06
N LEU A 181 -3.09 16.82 12.91
CA LEU A 181 -2.68 17.32 11.60
C LEU A 181 -3.33 18.66 11.27
N SER A 182 -4.66 18.78 11.43
CA SER A 182 -5.39 20.03 11.21
C SER A 182 -4.84 21.17 12.08
N LEU A 183 -4.55 20.90 13.35
CA LEU A 183 -3.96 21.89 14.25
C LEU A 183 -2.56 22.29 13.80
N TYR A 184 -1.71 21.32 13.43
CA TYR A 184 -0.37 21.59 12.92
C TYR A 184 -0.38 22.46 11.66
N TYR A 185 -1.19 22.12 10.67
CA TYR A 185 -1.33 22.92 9.45
C TYR A 185 -1.91 24.31 9.74
N SER A 186 -2.85 24.42 10.69
CA SER A 186 -3.35 25.72 11.14
C SER A 186 -2.27 26.58 11.80
N LYS A 187 -1.35 25.97 12.56
CA LYS A 187 -0.20 26.66 13.16
C LYS A 187 0.79 27.16 12.11
N ILE A 188 1.07 26.36 11.08
CA ILE A 188 1.85 26.82 9.91
C ILE A 188 1.24 28.09 9.30
N LEU A 189 -0.08 28.10 9.11
CA LEU A 189 -0.79 29.21 8.46
C LEU A 189 -0.87 30.48 9.32
N SER A 190 -0.90 30.34 10.65
CA SER A 190 -1.22 31.45 11.55
C SER A 190 -0.04 31.99 12.35
N SER A 191 1.00 31.19 12.62
CA SER A 191 2.10 31.57 13.52
C SER A 191 2.84 32.83 13.07
N THR A 192 2.83 33.85 13.93
CA THR A 192 3.63 35.07 13.76
C THR A 192 5.11 34.76 13.93
N ALA A 193 5.47 33.94 14.92
CA ALA A 193 6.86 33.63 15.22
C ALA A 193 7.56 32.90 14.05
N LEU A 194 6.87 31.99 13.36
CA LEU A 194 7.42 31.40 12.13
C LEU A 194 7.66 32.46 11.06
N ARG A 195 6.70 33.37 10.81
CA ARG A 195 6.88 34.46 9.84
C ARG A 195 8.04 35.38 10.22
N ASP A 196 8.22 35.67 11.50
CA ASP A 196 9.31 36.51 11.98
C ASP A 196 10.68 35.82 11.81
N ILE A 197 10.77 34.50 12.04
CA ILE A 197 11.98 33.72 11.73
C ILE A 197 12.30 33.79 10.25
N LEU A 198 11.32 33.55 9.37
CA LEU A 198 11.52 33.60 7.92
C LEU A 198 11.95 35.00 7.46
N SER A 199 11.30 36.04 7.99
CA SER A 199 11.60 37.44 7.69
C SER A 199 13.00 37.85 8.16
N PHE A 200 13.40 37.38 9.35
CA PHE A 200 14.75 37.59 9.88
C PHE A 200 15.80 36.94 8.96
N VAL A 201 15.60 35.67 8.59
CA VAL A 201 16.52 34.94 7.73
C VAL A 201 16.64 35.58 6.36
N LEU A 202 15.52 35.98 5.75
CA LEU A 202 15.50 36.67 4.46
C LEU A 202 16.26 38.00 4.52
N SER A 203 15.99 38.81 5.54
CA SER A 203 16.63 40.12 5.72
C SER A 203 18.14 39.97 5.94
N LEU A 204 18.54 39.04 6.79
CA LEU A 204 19.96 38.76 7.05
C LEU A 204 20.65 38.23 5.79
N GLY A 205 19.99 37.34 5.05
CA GLY A 205 20.48 36.80 3.78
C GLY A 205 20.75 37.89 2.74
N ASN A 206 19.83 38.84 2.56
CA ASN A 206 19.97 39.97 1.64
C ASN A 206 21.03 41.00 2.07
N ILE A 207 21.33 41.10 3.36
CA ILE A 207 22.41 41.97 3.87
C ILE A 207 23.77 41.31 3.63
N LEU A 208 23.89 40.02 3.96
CA LEU A 208 25.17 39.29 3.87
C LEU A 208 25.53 38.93 2.43
N ASN A 209 24.54 38.65 1.60
CA ASN A 209 24.68 38.47 0.16
C ASN A 209 23.96 39.65 -0.47
N PRO A 210 24.65 40.64 -1.08
CA PRO A 210 24.01 41.83 -1.66
C PRO A 210 23.02 41.47 -2.77
N SER A 211 21.82 41.08 -2.39
CA SER A 211 20.74 40.57 -3.23
C SER A 211 19.43 41.26 -2.85
N GLN A 212 18.45 41.13 -3.74
CA GLN A 212 17.09 41.63 -3.54
C GLN A 212 16.09 40.47 -3.59
N CYS A 213 16.41 39.36 -2.93
CA CYS A 213 15.52 38.21 -2.89
C CYS A 213 14.27 38.56 -2.08
N GLU A 214 13.10 38.19 -2.60
CA GLU A 214 11.81 38.38 -1.91
C GLU A 214 11.35 37.12 -1.18
N ALA A 215 11.96 35.96 -1.49
CA ALA A 215 11.65 34.66 -0.90
C ALA A 215 12.86 33.72 -0.99
N PHE A 216 12.81 32.63 -0.23
CA PHE A 216 13.79 31.53 -0.25
C PHE A 216 13.08 30.21 0.06
N SER A 217 13.67 29.07 -0.34
CA SER A 217 13.13 27.75 -0.03
C SER A 217 13.42 27.37 1.43
N LEU A 218 12.48 26.68 2.07
CA LEU A 218 12.62 26.27 3.48
C LEU A 218 13.75 25.29 3.70
N ASP A 219 14.17 24.55 2.67
CA ASP A 219 15.34 23.65 2.72
C ASP A 219 16.61 24.39 3.16
N SER A 220 16.72 25.68 2.83
CA SER A 220 17.88 26.51 3.20
C SER A 220 17.92 26.86 4.69
N LEU A 221 16.79 26.80 5.42
CA LEU A 221 16.75 27.14 6.85
C LEU A 221 17.68 26.27 7.67
N SER A 222 17.70 24.97 7.38
CA SER A 222 18.50 23.97 8.08
C SER A 222 19.98 24.37 8.15
N GLN A 223 20.53 24.75 7.00
CA GLN A 223 21.90 25.16 6.79
C GLN A 223 22.19 26.53 7.42
N ILE A 224 21.28 27.50 7.26
CA ILE A 224 21.46 28.85 7.83
C ILE A 224 21.49 28.78 9.36
N LEU A 225 20.64 27.93 9.95
CA LEU A 225 20.53 27.73 11.39
C LEU A 225 21.60 26.79 11.97
N GLU A 226 22.64 26.42 11.21
CA GLU A 226 23.85 25.80 11.78
C GLU A 226 24.73 26.83 12.51
N SER A 227 24.67 28.09 12.08
CA SER A 227 25.51 29.15 12.65
C SER A 227 24.99 29.62 14.01
N GLN A 228 25.79 29.38 15.06
CA GLN A 228 25.44 29.80 16.42
C GLN A 228 25.34 31.32 16.60
N SER A 229 26.08 32.10 15.79
CA SER A 229 25.96 33.57 15.82
C SER A 229 24.62 34.03 15.25
N ILE A 230 24.14 33.38 14.17
CA ILE A 230 22.83 33.65 13.58
C ILE A 230 21.72 33.29 14.57
N ILE A 231 21.77 32.11 15.18
CA ILE A 231 20.78 31.70 16.20
C ILE A 231 20.78 32.68 17.37
N SER A 232 21.94 33.13 17.83
CA SER A 232 22.04 34.08 18.95
C SER A 232 21.42 35.43 18.61
N LEU A 233 21.62 35.92 17.38
CA LEU A 233 21.00 37.16 16.91
C LEU A 233 19.49 36.99 16.71
N LEU A 234 19.05 35.86 16.17
CA LEU A 234 17.63 35.52 16.01
C LEU A 234 16.90 35.56 17.37
N ARG A 235 17.50 34.96 18.41
CA ARG A 235 16.97 34.98 19.80
C ARG A 235 16.77 36.39 20.37
N GLN A 236 17.55 37.37 19.92
CA GLN A 236 17.41 38.77 20.37
C GLN A 236 16.31 39.52 19.63
N LYS A 237 15.84 39.00 18.49
CA LYS A 237 14.98 39.72 17.55
C LYS A 237 13.62 39.08 17.36
N VAL A 238 13.48 37.78 17.66
CA VAL A 238 12.27 37.00 17.43
C VAL A 238 11.88 36.25 18.70
N ASP A 239 10.58 36.19 18.97
CA ASP A 239 10.01 35.45 20.09
C ASP A 239 10.05 33.93 19.82
N LEU A 240 11.15 33.29 20.22
CA LEU A 240 11.33 31.85 20.05
C LEU A 240 10.54 31.02 21.07
N ASP A 241 10.07 31.62 22.16
CA ASP A 241 9.19 30.94 23.11
C ASP A 241 7.80 30.76 22.50
N LEU A 242 7.28 31.80 21.83
CA LEU A 242 6.05 31.68 21.05
C LEU A 242 6.18 30.65 19.92
N PHE A 243 7.32 30.62 19.21
CA PHE A 243 7.58 29.59 18.19
C PHE A 243 7.55 28.18 18.79
N ARG A 244 8.17 28.00 19.96
CA ARG A 244 8.20 26.71 20.68
C ARG A 244 6.80 26.26 21.07
N GLU A 245 5.97 27.16 21.60
CA GLU A 245 4.60 26.85 21.98
C GLU A 245 3.72 26.56 20.74
N ASP A 246 3.85 27.36 19.67
CA ASP A 246 3.10 27.16 18.44
C ASP A 246 3.39 25.80 17.78
N PHE A 247 4.65 25.35 17.81
CA PHE A 247 5.10 24.18 17.07
C PHE A 247 5.47 22.97 17.93
N LYS A 248 5.20 22.97 19.24
CA LYS A 248 5.37 21.79 20.11
C LYS A 248 4.68 20.53 19.55
N ILE A 249 3.57 20.73 18.83
CA ILE A 249 2.81 19.67 18.15
C ILE A 249 3.62 18.87 17.13
N ILE A 250 4.74 19.42 16.61
CA ILE A 250 5.61 18.70 15.66
C ILE A 250 6.15 17.38 16.23
N LEU A 251 6.25 17.26 17.56
CA LEU A 251 6.67 16.03 18.24
C LEU A 251 5.67 14.88 18.03
N ASP A 252 4.36 15.20 17.99
CA ASP A 252 3.31 14.22 17.74
C ASP A 252 3.20 13.89 16.25
N ILE A 253 3.45 14.87 15.38
CA ILE A 253 3.38 14.74 13.92
C ILE A 253 4.37 13.68 13.39
N GLN A 254 5.52 13.47 14.04
CA GLN A 254 6.51 12.47 13.63
C GLN A 254 5.96 11.03 13.57
N ARG A 255 4.85 10.76 14.27
CA ARG A 255 4.24 9.42 14.34
C ARG A 255 3.06 9.26 13.39
N ILE A 256 2.73 10.30 12.62
CA ILE A 256 1.53 10.36 11.80
C ILE A 256 1.94 10.39 10.33
N ASN A 257 1.52 9.35 9.59
CA ASN A 257 1.67 9.31 8.14
C ASN A 257 0.34 9.70 7.46
N PHE A 258 0.24 10.95 7.02
CA PHE A 258 -0.97 11.46 6.36
C PHE A 258 -1.27 10.78 5.03
N GLN A 259 -0.24 10.34 4.29
CA GLN A 259 -0.43 9.63 3.02
C GLN A 259 -1.10 8.27 3.23
N SER A 260 -0.70 7.53 4.27
CA SER A 260 -1.34 6.27 4.66
C SER A 260 -2.80 6.51 5.04
N ILE A 261 -3.07 7.49 5.89
CA ILE A 261 -4.44 7.87 6.28
C ILE A 261 -5.28 8.25 5.05
N SER A 262 -4.69 8.94 4.07
CA SER A 262 -5.39 9.30 2.83
C SER A 262 -5.79 8.08 2.00
N LEU A 263 -4.92 7.06 1.91
CA LEU A 263 -5.23 5.81 1.22
C LEU A 263 -6.31 5.01 1.96
N ASP A 264 -6.19 4.90 3.28
CA ASP A 264 -7.17 4.20 4.12
C ASP A 264 -8.55 4.87 4.00
N PHE A 265 -8.60 6.21 4.01
CA PHE A 265 -9.84 6.97 3.84
C PHE A 265 -10.43 6.83 2.43
N GLN A 266 -9.60 6.72 1.39
CA GLN A 266 -10.09 6.44 0.03
C GLN A 266 -10.75 5.05 -0.05
N GLU A 267 -10.17 4.03 0.59
CA GLU A 267 -10.78 2.69 0.67
C GLU A 267 -12.12 2.75 1.44
N LEU A 268 -12.17 3.48 2.56
CA LEU A 268 -13.39 3.69 3.34
C LEU A 268 -14.49 4.38 2.52
N SER A 269 -14.15 5.47 1.82
CA SER A 269 -15.11 6.24 1.03
C SER A 269 -15.65 5.44 -0.15
N ALA A 270 -14.79 4.67 -0.82
CA ALA A 270 -15.20 3.73 -1.86
C ALA A 270 -16.16 2.67 -1.31
N ALA A 271 -15.82 2.04 -0.18
CA ALA A 271 -16.67 1.05 0.47
C ALA A 271 -18.04 1.63 0.85
N TYR A 272 -18.08 2.86 1.40
CA TYR A 272 -19.33 3.54 1.72
C TYR A 272 -20.24 3.73 0.50
N SER A 273 -19.67 4.06 -0.66
CA SER A 273 -20.43 4.30 -1.90
C SER A 273 -21.13 3.05 -2.45
N GLU A 274 -20.68 1.85 -2.05
CA GLU A 274 -21.24 0.57 -2.51
C GLU A 274 -22.35 0.02 -1.59
N ILE A 275 -22.58 0.64 -0.43
CA ILE A 275 -23.57 0.19 0.57
C ILE A 275 -24.93 0.79 0.24
N LYS A 276 -25.96 -0.06 0.21
CA LYS A 276 -27.34 0.36 -0.06
C LYS A 276 -28.05 0.84 1.20
N ASP A 277 -27.98 0.03 2.26
CA ASP A 277 -28.66 0.26 3.52
C ASP A 277 -27.66 0.26 4.67
N ILE A 278 -27.67 1.36 5.43
CA ILE A 278 -26.82 1.55 6.60
C ILE A 278 -27.66 2.17 7.71
N ASP A 279 -27.44 1.74 8.94
CA ASP A 279 -28.10 2.33 10.10
C ASP A 279 -27.68 3.79 10.30
N SER A 280 -28.57 4.58 10.92
CA SER A 280 -28.37 6.02 11.07
C SER A 280 -27.13 6.36 11.89
N GLU A 281 -26.84 5.56 12.93
CA GLU A 281 -25.70 5.77 13.82
C GLU A 281 -24.38 5.63 13.04
N THR A 282 -24.18 4.50 12.36
CA THR A 282 -22.99 4.25 11.55
C THR A 282 -22.83 5.31 10.45
N LYS A 283 -23.94 5.72 9.83
CA LYS A 283 -23.94 6.78 8.81
C LYS A 283 -23.47 8.11 9.36
N ASP A 284 -23.90 8.48 10.56
CA ASP A 284 -23.54 9.74 11.19
C ASP A 284 -22.08 9.72 11.68
N THR A 285 -21.60 8.59 12.20
CA THR A 285 -20.17 8.37 12.49
C THR A 285 -19.32 8.57 11.25
N TYR A 286 -19.68 7.96 10.11
CA TYR A 286 -18.95 8.15 8.85
C TYR A 286 -18.91 9.62 8.43
N LYS A 287 -20.05 10.32 8.45
CA LYS A 287 -20.08 11.75 8.08
C LYS A 287 -19.21 12.62 8.98
N GLN A 288 -19.14 12.31 10.27
CA GLN A 288 -18.28 13.03 11.20
C GLN A 288 -16.81 12.86 10.82
N ILE A 289 -16.38 11.62 10.57
CA ILE A 289 -15.00 11.31 10.17
C ILE A 289 -14.69 11.90 8.78
N ASP A 290 -15.61 11.81 7.82
CA ASP A 290 -15.47 12.42 6.50
C ASP A 290 -15.31 13.94 6.60
N SER A 291 -16.19 14.62 7.32
CA SER A 291 -16.08 16.07 7.55
C SER A 291 -14.73 16.44 8.17
N GLN A 292 -14.26 15.66 9.15
CA GLN A 292 -12.96 15.88 9.77
C GLN A 292 -11.82 15.70 8.76
N TYR A 293 -11.82 14.61 7.99
CA TYR A 293 -10.82 14.34 6.96
C TYR A 293 -10.80 15.44 5.88
N GLN A 294 -11.96 15.85 5.36
CA GLN A 294 -12.06 16.92 4.36
C GLN A 294 -11.51 18.25 4.89
N ASN A 295 -11.80 18.57 6.15
CA ASN A 295 -11.24 19.76 6.80
C ASN A 295 -9.72 19.66 6.91
N THR A 296 -9.17 18.52 7.35
CA THR A 296 -7.71 18.29 7.40
C THR A 296 -7.08 18.42 6.02
N LEU A 297 -7.66 17.81 4.98
CA LEU A 297 -7.17 17.87 3.60
C LEU A 297 -7.18 19.30 3.05
N LYS A 298 -8.22 20.08 3.37
CA LYS A 298 -8.30 21.49 3.00
C LYS A 298 -7.20 22.30 3.67
N THR A 299 -7.03 22.16 4.99
CA THR A 299 -5.98 22.91 5.73
C THR A 299 -4.58 22.49 5.29
N TYR A 300 -4.36 21.20 5.02
CA TYR A 300 -3.12 20.68 4.43
C TYR A 300 -2.80 21.37 3.10
N SER A 301 -3.77 21.39 2.19
CA SER A 301 -3.61 22.02 0.86
C SER A 301 -3.33 23.52 0.98
N GLN A 302 -3.96 24.20 1.94
CA GLN A 302 -3.68 25.61 2.22
C GLN A 302 -2.25 25.80 2.75
N ALA A 303 -1.80 24.98 3.70
CA ALA A 303 -0.45 25.06 4.26
C ALA A 303 0.63 24.80 3.22
N GLN A 304 0.47 23.79 2.37
CA GLN A 304 1.40 23.52 1.25
C GLN A 304 1.48 24.72 0.30
N ASN A 305 0.32 25.27 -0.09
CA ASN A 305 0.28 26.42 -0.98
C ASN A 305 0.88 27.68 -0.36
N TYR A 306 0.74 27.83 0.96
CA TYR A 306 1.28 28.94 1.74
C TYR A 306 2.81 28.90 1.81
N LEU A 307 3.38 27.73 2.10
CA LEU A 307 4.84 27.56 2.16
C LEU A 307 5.50 27.37 0.79
N LYS A 308 4.71 27.04 -0.25
CA LYS A 308 5.21 26.56 -1.56
C LYS A 308 6.09 25.32 -1.45
N GLU A 309 5.84 24.50 -0.43
CA GLU A 309 6.59 23.30 -0.13
C GLU A 309 5.67 22.08 0.01
N LYS A 310 6.23 20.91 -0.26
CA LYS A 310 5.53 19.65 0.00
C LYS A 310 5.69 19.28 1.48
N ILE A 311 4.59 19.27 2.23
CA ILE A 311 4.58 18.91 3.65
C ILE A 311 4.45 17.39 3.80
N ASP A 312 5.54 16.66 3.56
CA ASP A 312 5.63 15.22 3.76
C ASP A 312 6.51 14.86 4.98
N GLU A 313 6.82 13.58 5.14
CA GLU A 313 7.63 13.09 6.28
C GLU A 313 9.03 13.67 6.30
N ASP A 314 9.63 13.94 5.13
CA ASP A 314 10.95 14.52 5.02
C ASP A 314 10.93 15.99 5.46
N PHE A 315 9.94 16.74 4.99
CA PHE A 315 9.68 18.10 5.48
C PHE A 315 9.48 18.13 6.99
N ASN A 316 8.62 17.27 7.54
CA ASN A 316 8.31 17.25 8.97
C ASN A 316 9.54 16.89 9.82
N ARG A 317 10.42 16.03 9.32
CA ARG A 317 11.68 15.68 9.99
C ARG A 317 12.63 16.86 10.01
N GLU A 318 12.74 17.59 8.90
CA GLU A 318 13.60 18.77 8.86
C GLU A 318 13.05 19.91 9.72
N PHE A 319 11.73 20.11 9.68
CA PHE A 319 11.06 21.09 10.54
C PHE A 319 11.22 20.76 12.03
N LEU A 320 11.22 19.47 12.40
CA LEU A 320 11.56 19.03 13.76
C LEU A 320 13.00 19.42 14.13
N ASN A 321 13.98 19.22 13.24
CA ASN A 321 15.37 19.60 13.51
C ASN A 321 15.50 21.10 13.79
N ILE A 322 14.82 21.93 12.98
CA ILE A 322 14.73 23.38 13.19
C ILE A 322 14.09 23.68 14.55
N PHE A 323 12.96 23.04 14.85
CA PHE A 323 12.26 23.19 16.13
C PHE A 323 13.18 22.88 17.33
N LEU A 324 13.89 21.75 17.30
CA LEU A 324 14.78 21.34 18.38
C LEU A 324 15.94 22.34 18.55
N LYS A 325 16.59 22.76 17.46
CA LYS A 325 17.68 23.75 17.49
C LYS A 325 17.26 25.07 18.11
N LEU A 326 16.08 25.57 17.74
CA LEU A 326 15.56 26.84 18.24
C LEU A 326 15.02 26.73 19.67
N SER A 327 14.59 25.53 20.09
CA SER A 327 14.08 25.28 21.44
C SER A 327 15.16 25.08 22.52
N VAL A 328 16.45 24.96 22.16
CA VAL A 328 17.52 24.84 23.17
C VAL A 328 17.69 26.17 23.92
N GLU A 329 17.30 26.19 25.19
CA GLU A 329 17.65 27.27 26.11
C GLU A 329 19.17 27.26 26.35
N ARG A 330 19.86 28.36 26.08
CA ARG A 330 21.16 28.58 26.74
C ARG A 330 20.88 29.13 28.12
N CYS A 331 21.35 28.43 29.16
CA CYS A 331 21.57 29.04 30.46
C CYS A 331 22.40 30.31 30.25
N THR A 332 21.77 31.47 30.29
CA THR A 332 22.48 32.71 30.55
C THR A 332 23.02 32.57 31.96
N LYS A 333 24.31 32.22 32.09
CA LYS A 333 25.07 32.68 33.24
C LYS A 333 24.94 34.19 33.23
N LYS A 334 24.02 34.71 34.04
CA LYS A 334 24.09 36.09 34.51
C LYS A 334 25.40 36.16 35.28
N GLU A 335 26.44 36.66 34.63
CA GLU A 335 27.63 37.11 35.34
C GLU A 335 27.22 38.26 36.26
N MET A 336 27.79 38.18 37.47
CA MET A 336 27.55 39.02 38.64
C MET A 336 27.96 40.46 38.45
#